data_AF-A0A498D7W1-F1
#
_entry.id   AF-A0A498D7W1-F1
#
_cell.length_a   1.000
_cell.length_b   1.000
_cell.length_c   1.000
_cell.angle_alpha   90.00
_cell.angle_beta   90.00
_cell.angle_gamma   90.00
#
_symmetry.space_group_name_H-M   'P 1'
#
loop_
_entity.id
_entity.type
_entity.pdbx_description
1 polymer ?
#
loop_
_entity_poly.entity_id
_entity_poly.type
_entity_poly.pdbx_seq_one_letter_code
_entity_poly.pdbx_strand_id
1 'polypeptide(L)'
;METIPHLVWIIYLIFLFMTLVSSILYWIFRRYSAFAAISIILSLLIPLIAFVFSVQRPDNFNEFDYYVKEIQQGNYWAIFLTVGYVYLIGWFILLIVDLSVYLSSNKVVRSKSEVFWSKFISYYKRISKKWKFNKKRDVEGEKKVESK
;
A
#
# COMPACT_ATOMS: atom_id res chain seq x y z
N MET A 1 -11.52 -25.96 -5.60
CA MET A 1 -10.74 -25.12 -4.66
C MET A 1 -9.78 -24.30 -5.47
N GLU A 2 -10.15 -23.08 -5.84
CA GLU A 2 -9.22 -22.16 -6.50
C GLU A 2 -8.46 -21.42 -5.40
N THR A 3 -7.17 -21.71 -5.27
CA THR A 3 -6.26 -21.05 -4.33
C THR A 3 -5.53 -19.93 -5.05
N ILE A 4 -5.14 -18.88 -4.32
CA ILE A 4 -4.33 -17.82 -4.92
C ILE A 4 -3.01 -18.44 -5.42
N PRO A 5 -2.58 -18.12 -6.66
CA PRO A 5 -1.36 -18.69 -7.23
C PRO A 5 -0.16 -18.53 -6.31
N HIS A 6 0.65 -19.57 -6.16
CA HIS A 6 1.79 -19.57 -5.23
C HIS A 6 2.76 -18.39 -5.46
N LEU A 7 2.87 -17.92 -6.71
CA LEU A 7 3.64 -16.73 -7.09
C LEU A 7 3.24 -15.47 -6.31
N VAL A 8 1.94 -15.29 -6.00
CA VAL A 8 1.46 -14.13 -5.25
C VAL A 8 2.01 -14.14 -3.82
N TRP A 9 2.06 -15.31 -3.18
CA TRP A 9 2.65 -15.48 -1.85
C TRP A 9 4.15 -15.20 -1.84
N ILE A 10 4.88 -15.63 -2.87
CA ILE A 10 6.32 -15.36 -2.99
C ILE A 10 6.57 -13.86 -3.14
N ILE A 11 5.84 -13.18 -4.02
CA ILE A 11 5.94 -11.73 -4.22
C ILE A 11 5.59 -10.98 -2.92
N TYR A 12 4.55 -11.42 -2.23
CA TYR A 12 4.13 -10.86 -0.95
C TYR A 12 5.24 -10.95 0.10
N LEU A 13 5.90 -12.10 0.24
CA LEU A 13 7.01 -12.29 1.18
C LEU A 13 8.23 -11.42 0.83
N ILE A 14 8.58 -11.31 -0.46
CA ILE A 14 9.67 -10.44 -0.90
C ILE A 14 9.38 -8.98 -0.59
N PHE A 15 8.15 -8.53 -0.84
CA PHE A 15 7.70 -7.17 -0.52
C PHE A 15 7.82 -6.87 0.99
N LEU A 16 7.37 -7.82 1.82
CA LEU A 16 7.44 -7.71 3.27
C LEU A 16 8.89 -7.68 3.75
N PHE A 17 9.74 -8.55 3.21
CA PHE A 17 11.15 -8.63 3.57
C PHE A 17 11.91 -7.35 3.18
N MET A 18 11.69 -6.81 1.97
CA MET A 18 12.27 -5.52 1.57
C MET A 18 11.84 -4.39 2.50
N THR A 19 10.57 -4.38 2.89
CA THR A 19 10.06 -3.35 3.80
C THR A 19 10.75 -3.47 5.16
N LEU A 20 10.82 -4.67 5.73
CA LEU A 20 11.45 -4.92 7.02
C LEU A 20 12.94 -4.51 7.02
N VAL A 21 13.71 -4.94 6.02
CA VAL A 21 15.13 -4.57 5.89
C VAL A 21 15.29 -3.06 5.76
N SER A 22 14.49 -2.42 4.90
CA SER A 22 14.56 -0.97 4.73
C SER A 22 14.22 -0.22 6.02
N SER A 23 13.17 -0.61 6.74
CA SER A 23 12.78 0.05 7.98
C SER A 23 13.87 -0.08 9.06
N ILE A 24 14.53 -1.22 9.14
CA ILE A 24 15.69 -1.42 10.03
C ILE A 24 16.84 -0.47 9.65
N LEU A 25 17.19 -0.39 8.36
CA LEU A 25 18.25 0.52 7.90
C LEU A 25 17.94 1.98 8.26
N TYR A 26 16.73 2.46 7.94
CA TYR A 26 16.33 3.84 8.25
C TYR A 26 16.30 4.13 9.74
N TRP A 27 15.90 3.15 10.56
CA TRP A 27 15.96 3.26 12.01
C TRP A 27 17.40 3.40 12.52
N ILE A 28 18.34 2.60 12.00
CA ILE A 28 19.77 2.68 12.34
C ILE A 28 20.36 4.03 11.94
N PHE A 29 20.01 4.56 10.76
CA PHE A 29 20.45 5.87 10.29
C PHE A 29 19.76 7.06 11.00
N ARG A 30 18.92 6.80 12.02
CA ARG A 30 18.12 7.81 12.77
C ARG A 30 17.25 8.71 11.90
N ARG A 31 17.01 8.35 10.64
CA ARG A 31 16.21 9.13 9.69
C ARG A 31 14.78 8.60 9.70
N TYR A 32 13.80 9.47 9.96
CA TYR A 32 12.38 9.09 10.08
C TYR A 32 12.10 8.05 11.20
N SER A 33 12.79 8.15 12.34
CA SER A 33 12.82 7.11 13.40
C SER A 33 11.44 6.63 13.88
N ALA A 34 10.44 7.50 14.01
CA ALA A 34 9.11 7.11 14.46
C ALA A 34 8.34 6.31 13.39
N PHE A 35 8.41 6.74 12.13
CA PHE A 35 7.77 6.03 11.01
C PHE A 35 8.48 4.69 10.72
N ALA A 36 9.80 4.64 10.84
CA ALA A 36 10.57 3.41 10.70
C ALA A 36 10.17 2.37 11.76
N ALA A 37 10.07 2.77 13.02
CA ALA A 37 9.67 1.87 14.11
C ALA A 37 8.26 1.29 13.91
N ILE A 38 7.29 2.13 13.50
CA ILE A 38 5.92 1.68 13.17
C ILE A 38 5.97 0.68 12.00
N SER A 39 6.77 0.95 10.98
CA SER A 39 6.91 0.06 9.81
C SER A 39 7.48 -1.30 10.19
N ILE A 40 8.47 -1.36 11.09
CA ILE A 40 9.01 -2.62 11.61
C ILE A 40 7.90 -3.41 12.31
N ILE A 41 7.16 -2.77 13.23
CA ILE A 41 6.06 -3.41 13.96
C ILE A 41 5.01 -3.94 12.98
N LEU A 42 4.55 -3.10 12.04
CA LEU A 42 3.54 -3.49 11.05
C LEU A 42 4.03 -4.63 10.15
N SER A 43 5.30 -4.62 9.73
CA SER A 43 5.87 -5.69 8.90
C SER A 43 5.88 -7.06 9.61
N LEU A 44 5.90 -7.08 10.95
CA LEU A 44 5.78 -8.32 11.71
C LEU A 44 4.33 -8.64 12.07
N LEU A 45 3.53 -7.62 12.38
CA LEU A 45 2.15 -7.79 12.83
C LEU A 45 1.23 -8.22 11.68
N ILE A 46 1.41 -7.65 10.49
CA ILE A 46 0.58 -7.94 9.31
C ILE A 46 0.62 -9.43 8.92
N PRO A 47 1.78 -10.08 8.73
CA PRO A 47 1.81 -11.52 8.42
C PRO A 47 1.28 -12.37 9.56
N LEU A 48 1.49 -11.97 10.82
CA LEU A 48 0.95 -12.66 11.99
C LEU A 48 -0.58 -12.61 12.03
N ILE A 49 -1.17 -11.44 11.80
CA ILE A 49 -2.62 -11.27 11.76
C ILE A 49 -3.19 -11.97 10.52
N ALA A 50 -2.54 -11.87 9.36
CA ALA A 50 -2.96 -12.58 8.16
C ALA A 50 -2.96 -14.11 8.36
N PHE A 51 -1.99 -14.64 9.12
CA PHE A 51 -1.96 -16.05 9.50
C PHE A 51 -3.16 -16.43 10.36
N VAL A 52 -3.44 -15.66 11.43
CA VAL A 52 -4.63 -15.87 12.28
C VAL A 52 -5.92 -15.79 11.45
N PHE A 53 -5.99 -14.85 10.51
CA PHE A 53 -7.10 -14.67 9.60
C PHE A 53 -7.31 -15.87 8.67
N SER A 54 -6.21 -16.48 8.21
CA SER A 54 -6.25 -17.69 7.38
C SER A 54 -6.76 -18.91 8.14
N VAL A 55 -6.51 -19.00 9.45
CA VAL A 55 -6.97 -20.12 10.29
C VAL A 55 -8.46 -20.01 10.61
N GLN A 56 -9.00 -18.79 10.73
CA GLN A 56 -10.43 -18.56 11.00
C GLN A 56 -11.32 -18.71 9.75
N ARG A 57 -10.72 -18.91 8.57
CA ARG A 57 -11.42 -19.03 7.30
C ARG A 57 -12.28 -20.31 7.27
N PRO A 58 -13.58 -20.23 6.97
CA PRO A 58 -14.39 -21.41 6.68
C PRO A 58 -13.96 -22.06 5.35
N ASP A 59 -13.98 -23.39 5.26
CA ASP A 59 -13.55 -24.17 4.08
C ASP A 59 -14.30 -23.81 2.78
N ASN A 60 -15.43 -23.12 2.91
CA ASN A 60 -16.35 -22.79 1.83
C ASN A 60 -15.99 -21.46 1.12
N PHE A 61 -15.04 -20.69 1.66
CA PHE A 61 -14.64 -19.38 1.14
C PHE A 61 -13.22 -19.38 0.61
N ASN A 62 -13.00 -18.66 -0.50
CA ASN A 62 -11.66 -18.35 -0.98
C ASN A 62 -10.96 -17.33 -0.04
N GLU A 63 -9.63 -17.29 -0.01
CA GLU A 63 -8.84 -16.33 0.80
C GLU A 63 -9.29 -14.89 0.59
N PHE A 64 -9.41 -14.46 -0.68
CA PHE A 64 -9.77 -13.09 -1.02
C PHE A 64 -11.23 -12.78 -0.71
N ASP A 65 -12.14 -13.70 -1.02
CA ASP A 65 -13.57 -13.52 -0.77
C ASP A 65 -13.88 -13.44 0.72
N TYR A 66 -13.20 -14.25 1.54
CA TYR A 66 -13.28 -14.18 2.99
C TYR A 66 -12.82 -12.82 3.51
N TYR A 67 -11.67 -12.34 3.02
CA TYR A 67 -11.14 -11.02 3.41
C TYR A 67 -12.10 -9.87 3.07
N VAL A 68 -12.65 -9.85 1.84
CA VAL A 68 -13.60 -8.81 1.41
C VAL A 68 -14.88 -8.86 2.24
N LYS A 69 -15.41 -10.06 2.50
CA LYS A 69 -16.60 -10.24 3.32
C LYS A 69 -16.39 -9.74 4.74
N GLU A 70 -15.26 -10.04 5.36
CA GLU A 70 -14.95 -9.60 6.72
C GLU A 70 -14.74 -8.08 6.81
N ILE A 71 -14.20 -7.44 5.77
CA ILE A 71 -14.18 -5.97 5.67
C ILE A 71 -15.61 -5.42 5.65
N GLN A 72 -16.51 -6.00 4.86
CA GLN A 72 -17.91 -5.56 4.78
C GLN A 72 -18.66 -5.76 6.11
N GLN A 73 -18.31 -6.82 6.84
CA GLN A 73 -18.86 -7.10 8.17
C GLN A 73 -18.25 -6.23 9.28
N GLY A 74 -17.24 -5.40 8.94
CA GLY A 74 -16.61 -4.50 9.89
C GLY A 74 -15.68 -5.19 10.88
N ASN A 75 -15.11 -6.36 10.53
CA ASN A 75 -14.18 -7.06 11.41
C ASN A 75 -12.94 -6.19 11.67
N TYR A 76 -12.66 -5.94 12.95
CA TYR A 76 -11.52 -5.13 13.38
C TYR A 76 -10.19 -5.60 12.83
N TRP A 77 -9.97 -6.91 12.72
CA TRP A 77 -8.74 -7.49 12.16
C TRP A 77 -8.59 -7.20 10.67
N ALA A 78 -9.67 -7.29 9.90
CA ALA A 78 -9.67 -7.02 8.47
C ALA A 78 -9.43 -5.53 8.16
N ILE A 79 -10.03 -4.65 8.97
CA ILE A 79 -9.81 -3.20 8.88
C ILE A 79 -8.36 -2.87 9.26
N PHE A 80 -7.85 -3.47 10.34
CA PHE A 80 -6.46 -3.27 10.78
C PHE A 80 -5.46 -3.71 9.69
N LEU A 81 -5.66 -4.89 9.10
CA LEU A 81 -4.89 -5.36 7.95
C LEU A 81 -4.92 -4.36 6.80
N THR A 82 -6.11 -3.86 6.44
CA THR A 82 -6.27 -2.88 5.35
C THR A 82 -5.47 -1.60 5.62
N VAL A 83 -5.61 -1.02 6.82
CA VAL A 83 -4.89 0.20 7.21
C VAL A 83 -3.38 -0.06 7.24
N GLY A 84 -2.95 -1.21 7.76
CA GLY A 84 -1.57 -1.64 7.77
C GLY A 84 -0.97 -1.72 6.38
N TYR A 85 -1.68 -2.32 5.42
CA TYR A 85 -1.24 -2.37 4.02
C TYR A 85 -1.15 -0.99 3.38
N VAL A 86 -2.12 -0.10 3.62
CA VAL A 86 -2.08 1.29 3.12
C VAL A 86 -0.85 2.01 3.68
N TYR A 87 -0.54 1.81 4.95
CA TYR A 87 0.66 2.37 5.57
C TYR A 87 1.95 1.81 4.95
N LEU A 88 2.06 0.49 4.77
CA LEU A 88 3.22 -0.14 4.13
C LEU A 88 3.44 0.37 2.70
N ILE A 89 2.36 0.60 1.93
CA ILE A 89 2.44 1.21 0.60
C ILE A 89 3.04 2.62 0.69
N GLY A 90 2.59 3.42 1.66
CA GLY A 90 3.16 4.75 1.92
C GLY A 90 4.66 4.69 2.25
N TRP A 91 5.06 3.76 3.12
CA TRP A 91 6.47 3.51 3.43
C TRP A 91 7.27 3.10 2.20
N PHE A 92 6.73 2.20 1.38
CA PHE A 92 7.38 1.71 0.17
C PHE A 92 7.60 2.83 -0.86
N ILE A 93 6.67 3.79 -0.97
CA ILE A 93 6.84 4.98 -1.81
C ILE A 93 8.01 5.83 -1.29
N LEU A 94 8.11 6.04 0.03
CA LEU A 94 9.23 6.79 0.62
C LEU A 94 10.57 6.09 0.34
N LEU A 95 10.60 4.77 0.48
CA LEU A 95 11.76 3.93 0.14
C LEU A 95 12.14 4.13 -1.33
N ILE A 96 11.20 4.00 -2.26
CA ILE A 96 11.47 4.17 -3.70
C ILE A 96 11.99 5.57 -4.00
N VAL A 97 11.41 6.61 -3.38
CA VAL A 97 11.82 8.00 -3.62
C VAL A 97 13.26 8.21 -3.14
N ASP A 98 13.58 7.81 -1.91
CA ASP A 98 14.92 8.02 -1.37
C ASP A 98 15.95 7.11 -2.06
N LEU A 99 15.59 5.87 -2.40
CA LEU A 99 16.40 4.99 -3.24
C LEU A 99 16.63 5.60 -4.64
N SER A 100 15.61 6.22 -5.24
CA SER A 100 15.74 6.94 -6.53
C SER A 100 16.68 8.13 -6.41
N VAL A 101 16.60 8.90 -5.32
CA VAL A 101 17.52 10.02 -5.05
C VAL A 101 18.95 9.51 -4.87
N TYR A 102 19.15 8.46 -4.07
CA TYR A 102 20.45 7.81 -3.89
C TYR A 102 21.04 7.31 -5.21
N LEU A 103 20.26 6.59 -6.01
CA LEU A 103 20.67 6.13 -7.35
C LEU A 103 20.96 7.30 -8.29
N SER A 104 20.20 8.39 -8.23
CA SER A 104 20.40 9.59 -9.05
C SER A 104 21.68 10.38 -8.75
N SER A 105 22.32 10.13 -7.59
CA SER A 105 23.64 10.66 -7.27
C SER A 105 24.71 10.14 -8.23
N ASN A 106 24.48 8.97 -8.84
CA ASN A 106 25.34 8.44 -9.90
C ASN A 106 25.03 9.13 -11.24
N LYS A 107 26.01 9.83 -11.81
CA LYS A 107 25.87 10.68 -13.02
C LYS A 107 25.20 9.98 -14.20
N VAL A 108 25.37 8.66 -14.34
CA VAL A 108 24.81 7.85 -15.43
C VAL A 108 23.31 7.60 -15.30
N VAL A 109 22.79 7.51 -14.07
CA VAL A 109 21.38 7.17 -13.79
C VAL A 109 20.48 8.42 -13.83
N ARG A 110 21.05 9.60 -13.57
CA ARG A 110 20.32 10.88 -13.52
C ARG A 110 19.62 11.25 -14.83
N SER A 111 20.24 10.99 -15.99
CA SER A 111 19.61 11.34 -17.28
C SER A 111 18.43 10.44 -17.64
N LYS A 112 18.45 9.16 -17.23
CA LYS A 112 17.36 8.23 -17.48
C LYS A 112 16.20 8.39 -16.49
N SER A 113 16.48 8.75 -15.24
CA SER A 113 15.45 8.90 -14.21
C SER A 113 14.54 10.11 -14.45
N GLU A 114 15.05 11.23 -14.99
CA GLU A 114 14.24 12.40 -15.32
C GLU A 114 13.18 12.12 -16.40
N VAL A 115 13.52 11.30 -17.39
CA VAL A 115 12.58 10.87 -18.45
C VAL A 115 11.50 9.95 -17.89
N PHE A 116 11.85 9.10 -16.92
CA PHE A 116 10.89 8.21 -16.27
C PHE A 116 9.97 8.97 -15.30
N TRP A 117 10.53 9.87 -14.49
CA TRP A 117 9.80 10.69 -13.53
C TRP A 117 8.83 11.66 -14.21
N SER A 118 9.22 12.29 -15.33
CA SER A 118 8.31 13.17 -16.09
C SER A 118 7.08 12.40 -16.62
N LYS A 119 7.27 11.17 -17.10
CA LYS A 119 6.16 10.28 -17.49
C LYS A 119 5.28 9.92 -16.29
N PHE A 120 5.88 9.55 -15.17
CA PHE A 120 5.15 9.13 -13.97
C PHE A 120 4.34 10.29 -13.34
N ILE A 121 4.94 11.48 -13.24
CA ILE A 121 4.27 12.71 -12.78
C ILE A 121 3.08 13.05 -13.69
N SER A 122 3.25 12.91 -15.01
CA SER A 122 2.17 13.16 -15.95
C SER A 122 0.98 12.20 -15.76
N TYR A 123 1.26 10.94 -15.40
CA TYR A 123 0.25 9.93 -15.13
C TYR A 123 -0.50 10.21 -13.83
N TYR A 124 0.21 10.50 -12.75
CA TYR A 124 -0.41 10.84 -11.46
C TYR A 124 -1.28 12.10 -11.54
N LYS A 125 -0.83 13.11 -12.30
CA LYS A 125 -1.58 14.36 -12.52
C LYS A 125 -2.90 14.14 -13.25
N ARG A 126 -3.03 13.09 -14.08
CA ARG A 126 -4.30 12.71 -14.72
C ARG A 126 -5.28 12.11 -13.70
N ILE A 127 -4.79 11.25 -12.80
CA ILE A 127 -5.63 10.58 -11.81
C ILE A 127 -6.16 11.59 -10.77
N SER A 128 -5.32 12.50 -10.28
CA SER A 128 -5.74 13.51 -9.31
C SER A 128 -6.80 14.48 -9.87
N LYS A 129 -6.70 14.82 -11.16
CA LYS A 129 -7.71 15.63 -11.87
C LYS A 129 -9.05 14.90 -11.96
N LYS A 130 -9.02 13.59 -12.27
CA LYS A 130 -10.23 12.76 -12.38
C LYS A 130 -10.97 12.66 -11.04
N TRP A 131 -10.22 12.55 -9.93
CA TRP A 131 -10.79 12.49 -8.59
C TRP A 131 -11.44 13.82 -8.16
N LYS A 132 -10.79 14.95 -8.45
CA LYS A 132 -11.33 16.30 -8.16
C LYS A 132 -12.58 16.62 -8.98
N PHE A 133 -12.70 16.07 -10.18
CA PHE A 133 -13.87 16.25 -11.04
C PHE A 133 -15.06 15.39 -10.59
N ASN A 134 -14.82 14.15 -10.14
CA ASN A 134 -15.88 13.28 -9.65
C ASN A 134 -16.54 13.87 -8.39
N LYS A 135 -15.72 14.31 -7.42
CA LYS A 135 -16.19 14.94 -6.19
C LYS A 135 -17.05 16.20 -6.41
N LYS A 136 -16.85 16.93 -7.51
CA LYS A 136 -17.71 18.08 -7.85
C LYS A 136 -19.10 17.66 -8.32
N ARG A 137 -19.20 16.55 -9.08
CA ARG A 137 -20.48 16.06 -9.59
C ARG A 137 -21.37 15.49 -8.49
N ASP A 138 -20.77 14.85 -7.49
CA ASP A 138 -21.50 14.25 -6.37
C ASP A 138 -22.20 15.34 -5.52
N VAL A 139 -21.49 16.45 -5.25
CA VAL A 139 -22.02 17.60 -4.48
C VAL A 139 -23.10 18.38 -5.26
N GLU A 140 -22.99 18.45 -6.58
CA GLU A 140 -23.95 19.15 -7.43
C GLU A 140 -25.22 18.31 -7.69
N GLY A 141 -25.10 16.98 -7.61
CA GLY A 141 -26.21 16.02 -7.63
C GLY A 141 -27.04 16.08 -6.35
N GLU A 142 -26.43 16.07 -5.17
CA GLU A 142 -27.14 16.14 -3.88
C GLU A 142 -27.93 17.45 -3.73
N LYS A 143 -27.34 18.59 -4.09
CA LYS A 143 -28.03 19.90 -4.05
C LYS A 143 -29.26 19.98 -4.96
N LYS A 144 -29.31 19.17 -6.01
CA LYS A 144 -30.44 19.12 -6.97
C LYS A 144 -31.57 18.19 -6.51
N VAL A 145 -31.29 17.32 -5.54
CA VAL A 145 -32.26 16.40 -4.92
C VAL A 145 -32.92 17.05 -3.70
N GLU A 146 -32.21 17.90 -2.94
CA GLU A 146 -32.80 18.67 -1.83
C GLU A 146 -33.64 19.88 -2.28
N SER A 147 -33.47 20.37 -3.52
CA SER A 147 -34.21 21.52 -4.05
C SER A 147 -35.51 21.14 -4.78
N LYS A 148 -35.97 19.90 -4.66
CA LYS A 148 -37.10 19.35 -5.41
C LYS A 148 -38.08 18.67 -4.47
#